data_AF-A0A3L7WPL5-F1
#
_entry.id   AF-A0A3L7WPL5-F1
#
_cell.length_a   1.000
_cell.length_b   1.000
_cell.length_c   1.000
_cell.angle_alpha   90.00
_cell.angle_beta   90.00
_cell.angle_gamma   90.00
#
_symmetry.space_group_name_H-M   'P 1'
#
loop_
_entity.id
_entity.type
_entity.pdbx_description
1 polymer ?
#
loop_
_entity_poly.entity_id
_entity_poly.type
_entity_poly.pdbx_seq_one_letter_code
_entity_poly.pdbx_strand_id
1 'polypeptide(L)'
;MAKGGRDRSAPAQTSALRLPGQPDRAASSAHWGGQRQSDRTGSGLRFRPSARTRGGKAAGEGGDPAPHGRAQRRSGRPAGAVARSLHNQPSARKTDQSARAQRLSGAGAPAIGDGEAVIKVEWIERATVLKVVWGSHAFGTADAESDTDIRGVCIPPPRFLLGLGNFEQYEDRATDTVIYSLTKFTRLALANNPNILDILWADDEDVLYMDAYGAQLRAARDLFLSRQAAYTYASYAASQIQRMETHYRWLHNPPDHQPRPAEFGALPHPDGGMRFPNTHKERAYQSAHKHWQNYQKWRENRNPERGALEEIHGYDTKHALHLLRLYQMGIEILREGVVRVRRPDAAWLRSVKAGRYTYPELRELVKSLQAELDAAESTTSLPERPDEAAINALLVDLHWQALQSERFW
;
A
#
# COMPACT_ATOMS: atom_id res chain seq x y z
N MET A 1 -26.29 -50.81 60.88
CA MET A 1 -25.82 -51.97 60.10
C MET A 1 -24.90 -51.39 59.01
N ALA A 2 -23.62 -51.17 59.32
CA ALA A 2 -22.48 -52.11 59.25
C ALA A 2 -21.99 -52.26 57.80
N LYS A 3 -20.73 -52.07 57.39
CA LYS A 3 -19.40 -51.65 57.90
C LYS A 3 -18.63 -51.34 56.58
N GLY A 4 -17.61 -50.51 56.44
CA GLY A 4 -16.58 -49.98 57.34
C GLY A 4 -15.28 -49.83 56.52
N GLY A 5 -14.49 -48.80 56.83
CA GLY A 5 -13.19 -48.49 56.22
C GLY A 5 -13.05 -46.98 56.03
N ARG A 6 -12.89 -46.13 57.08
CA ARG A 6 -11.71 -45.94 57.97
C ARG A 6 -10.42 -45.78 57.13
N ASP A 7 -9.56 -44.78 57.34
CA ASP A 7 -9.43 -43.77 58.39
C ASP A 7 -8.29 -42.81 57.95
N ARG A 8 -8.34 -41.54 58.40
CA ARG A 8 -7.26 -40.79 59.10
C ARG A 8 -5.85 -40.76 58.48
N SER A 9 -5.07 -39.68 58.49
CA SER A 9 -5.07 -38.45 59.27
C SER A 9 -3.88 -37.61 58.81
N ALA A 10 -4.03 -36.28 58.80
CA ALA A 10 -2.91 -35.38 59.04
C ALA A 10 -2.55 -35.34 60.54
N PRO A 11 -1.32 -34.95 60.88
CA PRO A 11 -1.09 -34.00 61.99
C PRO A 11 -0.20 -32.83 61.51
N ALA A 12 -0.62 -31.57 61.72
CA ALA A 12 -0.32 -30.71 62.88
C ALA A 12 1.15 -30.24 62.95
N GLN A 13 1.44 -29.01 62.54
CA GLN A 13 1.68 -27.81 63.39
C GLN A 13 2.94 -27.87 64.28
N THR A 14 3.90 -26.97 64.03
CA THR A 14 4.37 -25.87 64.92
C THR A 14 5.84 -25.51 64.65
N SER A 15 6.12 -24.27 64.26
CA SER A 15 6.93 -23.35 65.08
C SER A 15 7.15 -22.03 64.37
N ALA A 16 6.83 -20.97 65.11
CA ALA A 16 7.05 -19.58 64.76
C ALA A 16 8.53 -19.19 64.95
N LEU A 17 9.02 -18.29 64.10
CA LEU A 17 10.06 -17.34 64.49
C LEU A 17 9.83 -16.00 63.79
N ARG A 18 9.70 -14.95 64.61
CA ARG A 18 9.63 -13.54 64.24
C ARG A 18 11.03 -13.00 63.88
N LEU A 19 11.07 -12.24 62.79
CA LEU A 19 11.80 -11.00 62.44
C LEU A 19 12.89 -10.47 63.42
N PRO A 20 13.99 -9.86 62.92
CA PRO A 20 13.92 -8.46 62.44
C PRO A 20 14.86 -8.05 61.27
N GLY A 21 14.50 -6.92 60.62
CA GLY A 21 15.46 -5.88 60.26
C GLY A 21 15.74 -5.63 58.78
N GLN A 22 14.91 -4.79 58.14
CA GLN A 22 15.43 -3.82 57.17
C GLN A 22 16.31 -2.79 57.91
N PRO A 23 17.14 -2.04 57.17
CA PRO A 23 16.80 -0.63 57.08
C PRO A 23 16.72 -0.09 55.65
N ASP A 24 15.96 0.99 55.63
CA ASP A 24 15.37 1.75 54.55
C ASP A 24 16.34 2.81 53.97
N ARG A 25 16.07 3.21 52.73
CA ARG A 25 16.25 4.56 52.12
C ARG A 25 17.66 5.16 52.01
N ALA A 26 18.02 5.64 50.81
CA ALA A 26 17.68 7.00 50.37
C ALA A 26 18.39 7.39 49.06
N ALA A 27 17.75 8.36 48.38
CA ALA A 27 18.18 9.06 47.19
C ALA A 27 19.57 9.74 47.27
N SER A 28 20.24 9.81 46.12
CA SER A 28 20.97 10.99 45.65
C SER A 28 21.01 10.91 44.10
N SER A 29 20.57 11.85 43.27
CA SER A 29 20.72 13.31 43.20
C SER A 29 22.18 13.77 43.24
N ALA A 30 22.87 13.70 42.10
CA ALA A 30 24.05 14.52 41.84
C ALA A 30 23.62 15.73 41.00
N HIS A 31 23.16 16.77 41.72
CA HIS A 31 23.23 18.15 41.27
C HIS A 31 24.64 18.63 41.64
N TRP A 32 25.42 19.09 40.67
CA TRP A 32 26.59 19.95 40.92
C TRP A 32 26.22 21.35 40.47
N GLY A 33 26.15 22.28 41.42
CA GLY A 33 25.94 23.70 41.19
C GLY A 33 26.90 24.53 42.05
N GLY A 34 27.57 25.49 41.40
CA GLY A 34 28.24 26.65 41.99
C GLY A 34 29.63 26.38 42.62
N GLN A 35 30.64 27.25 42.54
CA GLN A 35 30.74 28.66 42.17
C GLN A 35 32.23 29.03 42.05
N ARG A 36 32.54 29.95 41.10
CA ARG A 36 33.52 31.07 41.12
C ARG A 36 35.01 30.73 41.40
N GLN A 37 36.04 31.34 40.81
CA GLN A 37 36.25 32.73 40.40
C GLN A 37 37.55 32.87 39.57
N SER A 38 37.63 33.94 38.75
CA SER A 38 38.83 34.63 38.16
C SER A 38 39.72 33.83 37.19
N ASP A 39 40.19 34.35 36.05
CA ASP A 39 40.36 35.74 35.60
C ASP A 39 40.62 35.78 34.06
N ARG A 40 40.24 36.90 33.41
CA ARG A 40 40.90 37.63 32.28
C ARG A 40 41.40 36.83 31.05
N THR A 41 41.13 37.11 29.77
CA THR A 41 40.97 38.32 28.92
C THR A 41 40.72 37.76 27.49
N GLY A 42 40.10 38.36 26.48
CA GLY A 42 39.52 39.67 26.19
C GLY A 42 39.12 39.73 24.71
N SER A 43 38.26 40.70 24.35
CA SER A 43 37.95 41.20 22.97
C SER A 43 37.16 40.24 22.06
N GLY A 44 36.02 40.54 21.44
CA GLY A 44 35.42 41.74 20.83
C GLY A 44 34.68 41.19 19.57
N LEU A 45 33.49 41.56 19.11
CA LEU A 45 32.79 42.82 18.99
C LEU A 45 31.28 42.56 18.79
N ARG A 46 30.50 43.59 19.12
CA ARG A 46 29.03 43.72 19.07
C ARG A 46 28.53 44.10 17.66
N PHE A 47 27.28 43.77 17.32
CA PHE A 47 26.14 44.72 17.32
C PHE A 47 24.88 44.14 16.63
N ARG A 48 23.75 44.23 17.36
CA ARG A 48 22.36 44.38 16.89
C ARG A 48 21.95 45.81 17.27
N PRO A 49 20.98 46.49 16.62
CA PRO A 49 19.55 46.33 16.97
C PRO A 49 18.63 46.76 15.76
N SER A 50 17.32 47.04 15.79
CA SER A 50 16.25 47.20 16.79
C SER A 50 14.89 47.06 16.07
N ALA A 51 13.80 46.95 16.84
CA ALA A 51 12.42 46.93 16.41
C ALA A 51 11.76 48.33 16.35
N ARG A 52 10.64 48.49 15.62
CA ARG A 52 9.46 49.29 16.05
C ARG A 52 8.23 49.14 15.14
N THR A 53 7.10 49.56 15.71
CA THR A 53 5.67 49.27 15.46
C THR A 53 4.85 50.41 14.79
N ARG A 54 3.62 50.06 14.33
CA ARG A 54 2.30 50.78 14.36
C ARG A 54 1.69 51.49 13.11
N GLY A 55 0.39 51.21 12.87
CA GLY A 55 -0.70 52.06 12.32
C GLY A 55 -0.90 52.04 10.79
N GLY A 56 -2.09 52.08 10.13
CA GLY A 56 -3.52 52.22 10.47
C GLY A 56 -4.38 52.43 9.18
N LYS A 57 -5.61 51.88 9.16
CA LYS A 57 -6.91 52.20 8.46
C LYS A 57 -7.06 52.87 7.05
N ALA A 58 -7.98 52.25 6.26
CA ALA A 58 -9.21 52.77 5.57
C ALA A 58 -9.28 53.18 4.06
N ALA A 59 -10.19 52.46 3.34
CA ALA A 59 -11.34 52.84 2.46
C ALA A 59 -11.25 53.68 1.14
N GLY A 60 -12.11 53.32 0.16
CA GLY A 60 -12.67 54.14 -0.96
C GLY A 60 -12.35 53.60 -2.38
N GLU A 61 -13.21 52.84 -3.07
CA GLU A 61 -14.32 53.23 -4.00
C GLU A 61 -13.92 53.97 -5.31
N GLY A 62 -14.33 53.39 -6.46
CA GLY A 62 -14.92 54.13 -7.59
C GLY A 62 -14.15 54.23 -8.93
N GLY A 63 -14.74 53.68 -10.00
CA GLY A 63 -14.79 54.36 -11.31
C GLY A 63 -14.01 53.78 -12.50
N ASP A 64 -14.69 52.98 -13.33
CA ASP A 64 -14.50 52.92 -14.81
C ASP A 64 -14.89 54.29 -15.45
N PRO A 65 -14.63 54.63 -16.74
CA PRO A 65 -14.56 53.73 -17.90
C PRO A 65 -13.50 54.04 -18.99
N ALA A 66 -13.44 53.14 -19.98
CA ALA A 66 -12.78 53.18 -21.30
C ALA A 66 -13.31 54.32 -22.22
N PRO A 67 -13.10 54.36 -23.58
CA PRO A 67 -12.29 53.53 -24.50
C PRO A 67 -11.55 54.36 -25.59
N HIS A 68 -10.93 53.68 -26.57
CA HIS A 68 -10.65 54.02 -27.99
C HIS A 68 -9.34 53.27 -28.37
N GLY A 69 -9.16 52.55 -29.48
CA GLY A 69 -9.87 52.46 -30.74
C GLY A 69 -8.83 52.31 -31.86
N ARG A 70 -8.92 51.23 -32.64
CA ARG A 70 -8.40 51.01 -34.01
C ARG A 70 -6.90 50.74 -34.31
N ALA A 71 -6.72 49.53 -34.86
CA ALA A 71 -6.26 49.23 -36.22
C ALA A 71 -4.76 49.34 -36.63
N GLN A 72 -4.15 48.15 -36.74
CA GLN A 72 -3.36 47.60 -37.86
C GLN A 72 -2.54 48.55 -38.76
N ARG A 73 -1.20 48.34 -38.80
CA ARG A 73 -0.48 47.81 -39.98
C ARG A 73 1.04 47.59 -39.75
N ARG A 74 1.46 46.38 -40.14
CA ARG A 74 2.69 45.95 -40.85
C ARG A 74 4.11 46.21 -40.28
N SER A 75 4.85 45.09 -40.35
CA SER A 75 6.26 44.92 -40.77
C SER A 75 7.35 44.93 -39.70
N GLY A 76 8.25 43.94 -39.82
CA GLY A 76 9.57 43.92 -39.18
C GLY A 76 9.78 42.81 -38.14
N ARG A 77 10.30 41.67 -38.58
CA ARG A 77 11.19 40.84 -37.74
C ARG A 77 12.58 41.49 -37.81
N PRO A 78 13.34 41.54 -36.70
CA PRO A 78 14.27 40.45 -36.48
C PRO A 78 14.35 39.97 -35.03
N ALA A 79 15.04 38.83 -34.90
CA ALA A 79 15.25 38.03 -33.71
C ALA A 79 16.06 38.74 -32.61
N GLY A 80 15.86 38.31 -31.36
CA GLY A 80 16.76 38.62 -30.27
C GLY A 80 16.10 38.58 -28.89
N ALA A 81 16.15 37.42 -28.26
CA ALA A 81 16.20 37.17 -26.82
C ALA A 81 15.48 38.15 -25.86
N VAL A 82 14.45 37.68 -25.16
CA VAL A 82 14.23 38.11 -23.76
C VAL A 82 13.61 36.98 -22.94
N ALA A 83 14.20 36.79 -21.77
CA ALA A 83 13.61 36.18 -20.59
C ALA A 83 12.23 36.77 -20.22
N ARG A 84 11.38 35.96 -19.60
CA ARG A 84 10.48 36.26 -18.44
C ARG A 84 9.63 35.01 -18.20
N SER A 85 9.74 34.39 -17.03
CA SER A 85 9.05 34.76 -15.80
C SER A 85 7.53 34.60 -15.88
N LEU A 86 7.09 33.49 -15.28
CA LEU A 86 6.01 33.36 -14.31
C LEU A 86 4.55 33.72 -14.70
N HIS A 87 3.69 32.74 -14.41
CA HIS A 87 2.23 32.75 -14.29
C HIS A 87 1.41 32.72 -15.58
N ASN A 88 1.16 31.49 -16.07
CA ASN A 88 -0.22 31.02 -16.29
C ASN A 88 -0.23 29.48 -16.40
N GLN A 89 -0.63 28.77 -15.34
CA GLN A 89 -0.95 27.34 -15.44
C GLN A 89 -2.45 27.18 -15.70
N PRO A 90 -2.86 26.56 -16.82
CA PRO A 90 -4.19 26.00 -16.93
C PRO A 90 -4.20 24.63 -16.23
N SER A 91 -5.25 24.40 -15.44
CA SER A 91 -5.54 23.17 -14.70
C SER A 91 -5.32 21.91 -15.54
N ALA A 92 -4.28 21.13 -15.20
CA ALA A 92 -4.03 19.84 -15.82
C ALA A 92 -5.08 18.83 -15.34
N ARG A 93 -5.83 18.29 -16.32
CA ARG A 93 -6.78 17.20 -16.14
C ARG A 93 -6.07 16.00 -15.52
N LYS A 94 -6.59 15.55 -14.38
CA LYS A 94 -6.31 14.23 -13.79
C LYS A 94 -6.54 13.16 -14.87
N THR A 95 -5.46 12.54 -15.32
CA THR A 95 -5.52 11.30 -16.09
C THR A 95 -4.72 10.24 -15.33
N ASP A 96 -5.50 9.32 -14.78
CA ASP A 96 -5.20 7.97 -14.33
C ASP A 96 -3.90 7.36 -14.89
N GLN A 97 -2.79 7.52 -14.16
CA GLN A 97 -1.51 6.88 -14.45
C GLN A 97 -1.48 5.40 -14.00
N SER A 98 -2.47 4.94 -13.23
CA SER A 98 -2.57 3.54 -12.80
C SER A 98 -3.11 2.59 -13.87
N ALA A 99 -3.91 3.09 -14.83
CA ALA A 99 -4.49 2.25 -15.89
C ALA A 99 -3.58 2.02 -17.11
N ARG A 100 -2.49 2.79 -17.28
CA ARG A 100 -1.58 2.67 -18.44
C ARG A 100 -0.46 1.64 -18.25
N ALA A 101 -0.14 1.28 -17.00
CA ALA A 101 0.85 0.25 -16.69
C ALA A 101 0.37 -1.19 -17.01
N GLN A 102 -0.92 -1.40 -17.28
CA GLN A 102 -1.50 -2.72 -17.56
C GLN A 102 -1.83 -2.98 -19.04
N ARG A 103 -1.45 -2.09 -19.97
CA ARG A 103 -1.75 -2.24 -21.43
C ARG A 103 -0.52 -2.24 -22.34
N LEU A 104 0.63 -2.68 -21.82
CA LEU A 104 1.83 -2.97 -22.64
C LEU A 104 2.41 -4.39 -22.38
N SER A 105 1.60 -5.31 -21.84
CA SER A 105 1.96 -6.73 -21.66
C SER A 105 1.30 -7.67 -22.69
N GLY A 106 0.88 -7.12 -23.84
CA GLY A 106 0.18 -7.85 -24.89
C GLY A 106 0.99 -7.94 -26.19
N ALA A 107 2.20 -8.49 -26.14
CA ALA A 107 2.86 -9.06 -27.30
C ALA A 107 3.35 -10.44 -26.88
N GLY A 108 2.78 -11.48 -27.50
CA GLY A 108 3.07 -12.88 -27.17
C GLY A 108 4.57 -13.14 -27.17
N ALA A 109 5.09 -13.58 -26.02
CA ALA A 109 6.40 -14.20 -25.96
C ALA A 109 6.40 -15.42 -26.89
N PRO A 110 7.46 -15.64 -27.69
CA PRO A 110 7.56 -16.82 -28.53
C PRO A 110 7.57 -18.07 -27.62
N ALA A 111 6.98 -19.17 -28.10
CA ALA A 111 7.00 -20.45 -27.41
C ALA A 111 8.47 -20.83 -27.11
N ILE A 112 8.81 -20.93 -25.84
CA ILE A 112 10.15 -21.17 -25.32
C ILE A 112 10.37 -22.68 -25.27
N GLY A 113 11.45 -23.16 -25.89
CA GLY A 113 11.84 -24.57 -25.82
C GLY A 113 12.21 -24.99 -24.40
N ASP A 114 11.88 -26.23 -24.05
CA ASP A 114 11.89 -26.77 -22.68
C ASP A 114 13.23 -26.57 -21.93
N GLY A 115 14.37 -26.48 -22.63
CA GLY A 115 15.69 -26.27 -22.03
C GLY A 115 15.95 -24.85 -21.47
N GLU A 116 15.38 -23.80 -22.06
CA GLU A 116 15.59 -22.41 -21.57
C GLU A 116 14.70 -22.10 -20.35
N ALA A 117 13.54 -22.76 -20.26
CA ALA A 117 12.67 -22.70 -19.09
C ALA A 117 13.31 -23.37 -17.86
N VAL A 118 13.91 -24.54 -18.05
CA VAL A 118 14.62 -25.28 -16.98
C VAL A 118 15.81 -24.47 -16.45
N ILE A 119 16.65 -23.92 -17.34
CA ILE A 119 17.79 -23.08 -16.94
C ILE A 119 17.32 -21.82 -16.19
N LYS A 120 16.16 -21.24 -16.55
CA LYS A 120 15.61 -20.07 -15.84
C LYS A 120 15.23 -20.40 -14.40
N VAL A 121 14.62 -21.54 -14.13
CA VAL A 121 14.19 -21.93 -12.77
C VAL A 121 15.40 -22.20 -11.86
N GLU A 122 16.42 -22.89 -12.38
CA GLU A 122 17.57 -23.33 -11.57
C GLU A 122 18.36 -22.17 -10.97
N TRP A 123 18.68 -21.13 -11.76
CA TRP A 123 19.42 -20.00 -11.21
C TRP A 123 18.58 -19.17 -10.24
N ILE A 124 17.25 -19.13 -10.39
CA ILE A 124 16.36 -18.36 -9.51
C ILE A 124 16.34 -18.98 -8.11
N GLU A 125 16.19 -20.29 -8.02
CA GLU A 125 16.23 -21.00 -6.74
C GLU A 125 17.57 -20.75 -6.03
N ARG A 126 18.67 -20.91 -6.77
CA ARG A 126 20.01 -20.63 -6.26
C ARG A 126 20.20 -19.18 -5.85
N ALA A 127 19.66 -18.23 -6.60
CA ALA A 127 19.80 -16.79 -6.38
C ALA A 127 18.81 -16.23 -5.33
N THR A 128 17.82 -17.01 -4.89
CA THR A 128 16.84 -16.59 -3.87
C THR A 128 17.55 -16.44 -2.53
N VAL A 129 17.37 -15.29 -1.89
CA VAL A 129 18.02 -14.93 -0.61
C VAL A 129 17.04 -14.90 0.56
N LEU A 130 15.75 -14.72 0.25
CA LEU A 130 14.64 -14.74 1.21
C LEU A 130 13.41 -15.34 0.53
N LYS A 131 12.72 -16.26 1.21
CA LYS A 131 11.48 -16.89 0.76
C LYS A 131 10.56 -17.09 1.96
N VAL A 132 9.30 -16.70 1.81
CA VAL A 132 8.31 -16.71 2.90
C VAL A 132 6.98 -17.26 2.40
N VAL A 133 6.21 -17.87 3.31
CA VAL A 133 4.77 -18.04 3.15
C VAL A 133 4.13 -16.67 3.18
N TRP A 134 3.15 -16.45 2.31
CA TRP A 134 2.39 -15.22 2.24
C TRP A 134 0.89 -15.52 2.28
N GLY A 135 0.07 -14.48 2.13
CA GLY A 135 -1.36 -14.66 1.95
C GLY A 135 -2.04 -15.10 3.24
N SER A 136 -3.19 -15.77 3.09
CA SER A 136 -4.08 -16.07 4.21
C SER A 136 -3.42 -16.91 5.31
N HIS A 137 -2.48 -17.79 4.96
CA HIS A 137 -1.69 -18.55 5.91
C HIS A 137 -0.82 -17.64 6.76
N ALA A 138 -0.03 -16.75 6.17
CA ALA A 138 0.80 -15.79 6.92
C ALA A 138 -0.06 -14.84 7.78
N PHE A 139 -1.17 -14.33 7.24
CA PHE A 139 -2.08 -13.46 8.00
C PHE A 139 -2.85 -14.19 9.11
N GLY A 140 -2.81 -15.52 9.17
CA GLY A 140 -3.58 -16.34 10.11
C GLY A 140 -5.08 -16.38 9.79
N THR A 141 -5.47 -16.02 8.56
CA THR A 141 -6.87 -16.00 8.11
C THR A 141 -7.23 -17.17 7.20
N ALA A 142 -6.31 -18.12 6.99
CA ALA A 142 -6.52 -19.34 6.23
C ALA A 142 -7.63 -20.22 6.83
N ASP A 143 -8.32 -20.93 5.95
CA ASP A 143 -9.21 -22.05 6.22
C ASP A 143 -8.69 -23.32 5.53
N ALA A 144 -9.42 -24.44 5.63
CA ALA A 144 -8.98 -25.74 5.11
C ALA A 144 -8.78 -25.76 3.57
N GLU A 145 -9.45 -24.87 2.86
CA GLU A 145 -9.40 -24.77 1.38
C GLU A 145 -8.44 -23.67 0.92
N SER A 146 -7.75 -22.99 1.84
CA SER A 146 -6.87 -21.88 1.50
C SER A 146 -5.57 -22.36 0.87
N ASP A 147 -5.30 -21.81 -0.30
CA ASP A 147 -4.05 -21.97 -1.04
C ASP A 147 -2.86 -21.34 -0.30
N THR A 148 -1.67 -21.88 -0.57
CA THR A 148 -0.42 -21.37 -0.03
C THR A 148 0.24 -20.46 -1.05
N ASP A 149 0.22 -19.15 -0.77
CA ASP A 149 1.03 -18.19 -1.51
C ASP A 149 2.48 -18.22 -1.04
N ILE A 150 3.42 -18.12 -1.97
CA ILE A 150 4.84 -17.98 -1.66
C ILE A 150 5.37 -16.69 -2.28
N ARG A 151 6.14 -15.94 -1.51
CA ARG A 151 6.83 -14.73 -1.99
C ARG A 151 8.29 -14.78 -1.61
N GLY A 152 9.14 -14.11 -2.38
CA GLY A 152 10.57 -14.08 -2.08
C GLY A 152 11.33 -13.00 -2.82
N VAL A 153 12.63 -12.91 -2.50
CA VAL A 153 13.58 -11.97 -3.06
C VAL A 153 14.81 -12.74 -3.53
N CYS A 154 15.29 -12.44 -4.72
CA CYS A 154 16.54 -12.97 -5.24
C CYS A 154 17.51 -11.85 -5.64
N ILE A 155 18.81 -12.15 -5.66
CA ILE A 155 19.82 -11.28 -6.26
C ILE A 155 20.15 -11.86 -7.65
N PRO A 156 19.74 -11.21 -8.75
CA PRO A 156 19.96 -11.76 -10.09
C PRO A 156 21.44 -11.89 -10.46
N PRO A 157 21.80 -12.83 -11.35
CA PRO A 157 23.15 -12.96 -11.90
C PRO A 157 23.69 -11.67 -12.55
N PRO A 158 25.02 -11.51 -12.66
CA PRO A 158 25.67 -10.31 -13.21
C PRO A 158 25.15 -9.87 -14.58
N ARG A 159 24.72 -10.81 -15.43
CA ARG A 159 24.14 -10.50 -16.75
C ARG A 159 22.87 -9.64 -16.70
N PHE A 160 22.14 -9.65 -15.58
CA PHE A 160 20.95 -8.81 -15.32
C PHE A 160 21.27 -7.56 -14.50
N LEU A 161 22.37 -7.57 -13.74
CA LEU A 161 22.81 -6.42 -12.94
C LEU A 161 23.66 -5.42 -13.74
N LEU A 162 24.59 -5.94 -14.55
CA LEU A 162 25.61 -5.19 -15.29
C LEU A 162 25.45 -5.34 -16.81
N GLY A 163 24.88 -6.46 -17.26
CA GLY A 163 24.70 -6.77 -18.68
C GLY A 163 23.44 -6.17 -19.30
N LEU A 164 23.15 -6.57 -20.54
CA LEU A 164 21.96 -6.13 -21.29
C LEU A 164 20.68 -6.89 -20.89
N GLY A 165 20.77 -7.87 -19.99
CA GLY A 165 19.62 -8.65 -19.55
C GLY A 165 18.70 -7.82 -18.66
N ASN A 166 17.40 -8.09 -18.73
CA ASN A 166 16.41 -7.50 -17.83
C ASN A 166 15.70 -8.61 -17.05
N PHE A 167 15.65 -8.48 -15.73
CA PHE A 167 14.91 -9.39 -14.86
C PHE A 167 14.29 -8.61 -13.69
N GLU A 168 12.95 -8.68 -13.62
CA GLU A 168 12.16 -7.94 -12.64
C GLU A 168 11.57 -8.88 -11.58
N GLN A 169 10.99 -10.00 -12.02
CA GLN A 169 10.47 -11.04 -11.14
C GLN A 169 10.29 -12.35 -11.91
N TYR A 170 10.15 -13.42 -11.14
CA TYR A 170 9.68 -14.72 -11.57
C TYR A 170 8.30 -15.00 -10.97
N GLU A 171 7.42 -15.61 -11.75
CA GLU A 171 6.10 -16.06 -11.33
C GLU A 171 5.93 -17.53 -11.72
N ASP A 172 5.62 -18.38 -10.74
CA ASP A 172 5.13 -19.73 -10.96
C ASP A 172 3.66 -19.80 -10.53
N ARG A 173 2.78 -20.04 -11.50
CA ARG A 173 1.33 -20.14 -11.28
C ARG A 173 0.92 -21.47 -10.66
N ALA A 174 1.72 -22.52 -10.81
CA ALA A 174 1.37 -23.84 -10.27
C ALA A 174 1.51 -23.87 -8.73
N THR A 175 2.47 -23.10 -8.20
CA THR A 175 2.77 -23.03 -6.76
C THR A 175 2.45 -21.66 -6.14
N ASP A 176 1.78 -20.78 -6.87
CA ASP A 176 1.58 -19.35 -6.53
C ASP A 176 2.84 -18.72 -5.90
N THR A 177 3.97 -18.91 -6.57
CA THR A 177 5.28 -18.39 -6.13
C THR A 177 5.63 -17.14 -6.92
N VAL A 178 5.97 -16.06 -6.24
CA VAL A 178 6.54 -14.86 -6.87
C VAL A 178 7.88 -14.52 -6.22
N ILE A 179 8.95 -14.50 -7.01
CA ILE A 179 10.29 -14.12 -6.56
C ILE A 179 10.69 -12.83 -7.25
N TYR A 180 10.85 -11.76 -6.48
CA TYR A 180 11.23 -10.44 -6.97
C TYR A 180 12.75 -10.33 -7.08
N SER A 181 13.24 -9.61 -8.09
CA SER A 181 14.63 -9.13 -8.04
C SER A 181 14.82 -8.18 -6.87
N LEU A 182 16.00 -8.19 -6.24
CA LEU A 182 16.31 -7.32 -5.11
C LEU A 182 16.03 -5.84 -5.44
N THR A 183 16.43 -5.38 -6.63
CA THR A 183 16.15 -4.02 -7.11
C THR A 183 14.65 -3.70 -7.19
N LYS A 184 13.85 -4.60 -7.77
CA LYS A 184 12.40 -4.38 -7.89
C LYS A 184 11.74 -4.40 -6.52
N PHE A 185 12.08 -5.39 -5.70
CA PHE A 185 11.60 -5.51 -4.32
C PHE A 185 11.86 -4.22 -3.55
N THR A 186 13.11 -3.74 -3.53
CA THR A 186 13.52 -2.53 -2.82
C THR A 186 12.76 -1.29 -3.31
N ARG A 187 12.57 -1.13 -4.63
CA ARG A 187 11.76 -0.01 -5.17
C ARG A 187 10.31 -0.04 -4.70
N LEU A 188 9.69 -1.21 -4.67
CA LEU A 188 8.30 -1.34 -4.22
C LEU A 188 8.18 -1.18 -2.70
N ALA A 189 9.15 -1.67 -1.93
CA ALA A 189 9.22 -1.49 -0.49
C ALA A 189 9.43 -0.02 -0.11
N LEU A 190 10.29 0.73 -0.83
CA LEU A 190 10.44 2.18 -0.70
C LEU A 190 9.10 2.90 -0.90
N ALA A 191 8.31 2.47 -1.87
CA ALA A 191 6.97 3.00 -2.10
C ALA A 191 5.94 2.57 -1.04
N ASN A 192 6.35 1.94 0.08
CA ASN A 192 5.50 1.45 1.15
C ASN A 192 4.34 0.58 0.62
N ASN A 193 4.64 -0.27 -0.36
CA ASN A 193 3.63 -1.15 -0.97
C ASN A 193 3.21 -2.25 0.04
N PRO A 194 1.91 -2.34 0.40
CA PRO A 194 1.44 -3.27 1.42
C PRO A 194 1.74 -4.73 1.08
N ASN A 195 1.67 -5.12 -0.20
CA ASN A 195 1.90 -6.51 -0.60
C ASN A 195 3.39 -6.89 -0.64
N ILE A 196 4.29 -5.95 -0.35
CA ILE A 196 5.75 -6.15 -0.45
C ILE A 196 6.39 -6.05 0.92
N LEU A 197 5.96 -5.08 1.74
CA LEU A 197 6.50 -4.92 3.09
C LEU A 197 6.32 -6.20 3.92
N ASP A 198 5.19 -6.89 3.78
CA ASP A 198 4.90 -8.15 4.48
C ASP A 198 6.04 -9.18 4.38
N ILE A 199 6.81 -9.19 3.29
CA ILE A 199 7.91 -10.15 3.10
C ILE A 199 9.03 -9.97 4.15
N LEU A 200 9.30 -8.73 4.60
CA LEU A 200 10.34 -8.47 5.62
C LEU A 200 9.85 -8.66 7.05
N TRP A 201 8.55 -8.54 7.29
CA TRP A 201 7.92 -8.72 8.61
C TRP A 201 7.16 -10.04 8.74
N ALA A 202 7.31 -10.96 7.79
CA ALA A 202 6.83 -12.33 7.95
C ALA A 202 7.36 -12.90 9.26
N ASP A 203 6.51 -13.60 10.02
CA ASP A 203 6.90 -14.24 11.26
C ASP A 203 7.90 -15.37 10.98
N ASP A 204 8.77 -15.69 11.94
CA ASP A 204 9.86 -16.65 11.72
C ASP A 204 9.36 -18.06 11.34
N GLU A 205 8.15 -18.42 11.78
CA GLU A 205 7.47 -19.66 11.39
C GLU A 205 7.04 -19.69 9.92
N ASP A 206 6.84 -18.52 9.31
CA ASP A 206 6.44 -18.36 7.91
C ASP A 206 7.67 -18.14 6.99
N VAL A 207 8.90 -18.09 7.54
CA VAL A 207 10.14 -17.98 6.74
C VAL A 207 10.57 -19.37 6.25
N LEU A 208 10.42 -19.61 4.95
CA LEU A 208 10.79 -20.87 4.30
C LEU A 208 12.29 -20.97 4.04
N TYR A 209 12.94 -19.84 3.74
CA TYR A 209 14.37 -19.77 3.49
C TYR A 209 14.87 -18.35 3.73
N MET A 210 16.02 -18.22 4.38
CA MET A 210 16.74 -16.96 4.51
C MET A 210 18.23 -17.25 4.70
N ASP A 211 19.08 -16.62 3.88
CA ASP A 211 20.52 -16.67 4.05
C ASP A 211 21.09 -15.34 4.59
N ALA A 212 22.41 -15.20 4.60
CA ALA A 212 23.08 -14.01 5.09
C ALA A 212 22.71 -12.71 4.33
N TYR A 213 22.38 -12.79 3.04
CA TYR A 213 21.92 -11.64 2.26
C TYR A 213 20.49 -11.26 2.64
N GLY A 214 19.61 -12.26 2.73
CA GLY A 214 18.23 -12.08 3.18
C GLY A 214 18.15 -11.55 4.61
N ALA A 215 19.03 -12.03 5.50
CA ALA A 215 19.13 -11.56 6.88
C ALA A 215 19.59 -10.10 6.97
N GLN A 216 20.57 -9.69 6.16
CA GLN A 216 20.98 -8.27 6.06
C GLN A 216 19.83 -7.39 5.59
N LEU A 217 19.09 -7.81 4.54
CA LEU A 217 17.92 -7.08 4.04
C LEU A 217 16.83 -6.97 5.11
N ARG A 218 16.48 -8.08 5.77
CA ARG A 218 15.44 -8.14 6.80
C ARG A 218 15.82 -7.36 8.06
N ALA A 219 17.10 -7.29 8.41
CA ALA A 219 17.59 -6.47 9.52
C ALA A 219 17.40 -4.97 9.27
N ALA A 220 17.43 -4.54 8.00
CA ALA A 220 17.25 -3.15 7.60
C ALA A 220 15.78 -2.75 7.37
N ARG A 221 14.82 -3.62 7.65
CA ARG A 221 13.39 -3.43 7.32
C ARG A 221 12.81 -2.11 7.83
N ASP A 222 13.20 -1.66 9.02
CA ASP A 222 12.65 -0.44 9.62
C ASP A 222 13.01 0.83 8.82
N LEU A 223 14.07 0.80 7.99
CA LEU A 223 14.43 1.90 7.10
C LEU A 223 13.36 2.19 6.04
N PHE A 224 12.53 1.19 5.70
CA PHE A 224 11.52 1.30 4.65
C PHE A 224 10.23 1.97 5.12
N LEU A 225 9.93 2.00 6.43
CA LEU A 225 8.67 2.55 6.92
C LEU A 225 8.68 4.08 6.90
N SER A 226 7.58 4.65 6.43
CA SER A 226 7.39 6.10 6.40
C SER A 226 5.93 6.48 6.51
N ARG A 227 5.65 7.77 6.70
CA ARG A 227 4.30 8.34 6.67
C ARG A 227 3.55 8.02 5.38
N GLN A 228 4.27 7.72 4.28
CA GLN A 228 3.69 7.31 3.00
C GLN A 228 2.77 6.08 3.12
N ALA A 229 2.93 5.24 4.15
CA ALA A 229 2.04 4.12 4.42
C ALA A 229 0.56 4.54 4.51
N ALA A 230 0.26 5.74 5.03
CA ALA A 230 -1.12 6.25 5.07
C ALA A 230 -1.76 6.28 3.67
N TYR A 231 -1.08 6.95 2.73
CA TYR A 231 -1.57 7.08 1.35
C TYR A 231 -1.60 5.73 0.63
N THR A 232 -0.58 4.90 0.77
CA THR A 232 -0.47 3.65 -0.01
C THR A 232 -1.50 2.63 0.47
N TYR A 233 -1.62 2.40 1.77
CA TYR A 233 -2.63 1.50 2.32
C TYR A 233 -4.05 1.98 2.02
N ALA A 234 -4.33 3.28 2.15
CA ALA A 234 -5.63 3.86 1.78
C ALA A 234 -5.95 3.67 0.28
N SER A 235 -4.96 3.86 -0.61
CA SER A 235 -5.15 3.71 -2.06
C SER A 235 -5.44 2.25 -2.45
N TYR A 236 -4.74 1.30 -1.83
CA TYR A 236 -5.02 -0.12 -2.02
C TYR A 236 -6.40 -0.50 -1.46
N ALA A 237 -6.76 -0.02 -0.27
CA ALA A 237 -8.09 -0.18 0.32
C ALA A 237 -9.19 0.38 -0.61
N ALA A 238 -9.03 1.59 -1.13
CA ALA A 238 -9.96 2.22 -2.07
C ALA A 238 -10.15 1.36 -3.34
N SER A 239 -9.09 0.72 -3.84
CA SER A 239 -9.21 -0.20 -4.98
C SER A 239 -10.06 -1.43 -4.67
N GLN A 240 -10.02 -1.96 -3.44
CA GLN A 240 -10.87 -3.07 -3.01
C GLN A 240 -12.33 -2.64 -2.93
N ILE A 241 -12.59 -1.46 -2.37
CA ILE A 241 -13.94 -0.87 -2.32
C ILE A 241 -14.50 -0.68 -3.72
N GLN A 242 -13.73 -0.10 -4.64
CA GLN A 242 -14.22 0.18 -5.99
C GLN A 242 -14.60 -1.10 -6.74
N ARG A 243 -13.82 -2.17 -6.59
CA ARG A 243 -14.14 -3.49 -7.16
C ARG A 243 -15.41 -4.07 -6.54
N MET A 244 -15.47 -4.07 -5.21
CA MET A 244 -16.64 -4.56 -4.47
C MET A 244 -17.91 -3.78 -4.80
N GLU A 245 -17.84 -2.45 -4.92
CA GLU A 245 -18.96 -1.59 -5.31
C GLU A 245 -19.42 -1.87 -6.74
N THR A 246 -18.49 -2.10 -7.65
CA THR A 246 -18.82 -2.47 -9.03
C THR A 246 -19.58 -3.79 -9.07
N HIS A 247 -19.11 -4.81 -8.35
CA HIS A 247 -19.79 -6.11 -8.28
C HIS A 247 -21.13 -6.02 -7.57
N TYR A 248 -21.18 -5.29 -6.45
CA TYR A 248 -22.41 -5.03 -5.71
C TYR A 248 -23.49 -4.43 -6.61
N ARG A 249 -23.14 -3.44 -7.44
CA ARG A 249 -24.07 -2.86 -8.41
C ARG A 249 -24.55 -3.89 -9.43
N TRP A 250 -23.68 -4.77 -9.92
CA TRP A 250 -24.08 -5.83 -10.85
C TRP A 250 -24.99 -6.88 -10.24
N LEU A 251 -24.80 -7.20 -8.96
CA LEU A 251 -25.63 -8.17 -8.24
C LEU A 251 -27.02 -7.62 -7.93
N HIS A 252 -27.09 -6.36 -7.46
CA HIS A 252 -28.32 -5.76 -6.95
C HIS A 252 -29.10 -4.95 -7.98
N ASN A 253 -28.43 -4.47 -9.03
CA ASN A 253 -29.04 -3.70 -10.11
C ASN A 253 -28.50 -4.14 -11.48
N PRO A 254 -28.72 -5.40 -11.90
CA PRO A 254 -28.28 -5.89 -13.19
C PRO A 254 -29.08 -5.26 -14.35
N PRO A 255 -28.47 -5.07 -15.52
CA PRO A 255 -29.20 -4.85 -16.76
C PRO A 255 -30.19 -5.99 -17.01
N ASP A 256 -31.45 -5.66 -17.26
CA ASP A 256 -32.58 -6.58 -17.39
C ASP A 256 -32.64 -7.25 -18.77
N HIS A 257 -32.30 -6.52 -19.84
CA HIS A 257 -32.24 -7.04 -21.20
C HIS A 257 -31.16 -6.36 -22.03
N GLN A 258 -30.86 -6.94 -23.20
CA GLN A 258 -29.98 -6.28 -24.17
C GLN A 258 -30.70 -5.03 -24.72
N PRO A 259 -30.12 -3.83 -24.58
CA PRO A 259 -30.75 -2.61 -25.06
C PRO A 259 -30.99 -2.66 -26.57
N ARG A 260 -32.19 -2.29 -27.00
CA ARG A 260 -32.56 -2.25 -28.42
C ARG A 260 -32.58 -0.80 -28.93
N PRO A 261 -32.11 -0.53 -30.16
CA PRO A 261 -32.13 0.84 -30.71
C PRO A 261 -33.51 1.52 -30.64
N ALA A 262 -34.60 0.74 -30.80
CA ALA A 262 -35.97 1.22 -30.74
C ALA A 262 -36.36 1.84 -29.37
N GLU A 263 -35.81 1.35 -28.26
CA GLU A 263 -36.05 1.89 -26.91
C GLU A 263 -35.50 3.33 -26.77
N PHE A 264 -34.56 3.70 -27.63
CA PHE A 264 -33.96 5.03 -27.70
C PHE A 264 -34.55 5.87 -28.85
N GLY A 265 -35.64 5.40 -29.46
CA GLY A 265 -36.36 6.09 -30.53
C GLY A 265 -35.70 5.95 -31.91
N ALA A 266 -34.77 5.01 -32.08
CA ALA A 266 -34.20 4.76 -33.39
C ALA A 266 -35.23 4.14 -34.33
N LEU A 267 -35.29 4.64 -35.56
CA LEU A 267 -36.14 4.12 -36.63
C LEU A 267 -35.29 3.50 -37.74
N PRO A 268 -35.81 2.50 -38.47
CA PRO A 268 -35.12 1.96 -39.65
C PRO A 268 -34.92 3.07 -40.69
N HIS A 269 -33.71 3.17 -41.24
CA HIS A 269 -33.44 4.07 -42.36
C HIS A 269 -33.71 3.36 -43.69
N PRO A 270 -34.28 4.03 -44.72
CA PRO A 270 -34.54 3.43 -46.03
C PRO A 270 -33.28 2.83 -46.70
N ASP A 271 -32.13 3.47 -46.49
CA ASP A 271 -30.84 3.02 -47.04
C ASP A 271 -30.12 1.96 -46.16
N GLY A 272 -30.81 1.41 -45.18
CA GLY A 272 -30.25 0.47 -44.19
C GLY A 272 -29.70 1.15 -42.93
N GLY A 273 -29.68 0.39 -41.83
CA GLY A 273 -29.25 0.87 -40.53
C GLY A 273 -30.34 1.55 -39.69
N MET A 274 -29.94 2.06 -38.53
CA MET A 274 -30.83 2.70 -37.54
C MET A 274 -30.53 4.19 -37.46
N ARG A 275 -31.56 5.03 -37.59
CA ARG A 275 -31.45 6.48 -37.42
C ARG A 275 -32.02 6.89 -36.07
N PHE A 276 -31.16 7.41 -35.20
CA PHE A 276 -31.58 7.96 -33.91
C PHE A 276 -32.21 9.34 -34.06
N PRO A 277 -33.12 9.75 -33.16
CA PRO A 277 -33.76 11.07 -33.21
C PRO A 277 -32.75 12.24 -33.10
N ASN A 278 -31.68 12.03 -32.33
CA ASN A 278 -30.60 12.98 -32.15
C ASN A 278 -29.36 12.27 -31.55
N THR A 279 -28.24 12.99 -31.52
CA THR A 279 -26.97 12.51 -30.97
C THR A 279 -27.06 12.13 -29.49
N HIS A 280 -27.96 12.75 -28.71
CA HIS A 280 -28.13 12.40 -27.30
C HIS A 280 -28.73 11.00 -27.12
N LYS A 281 -29.79 10.68 -27.88
CA LYS A 281 -30.40 9.34 -27.89
C LYS A 281 -29.46 8.26 -28.40
N GLU A 282 -28.69 8.56 -29.43
CA GLU A 282 -27.65 7.66 -29.93
C GLU A 282 -26.58 7.37 -28.86
N ARG A 283 -26.04 8.39 -28.19
CA ARG A 283 -25.08 8.21 -27.09
C ARG A 283 -25.68 7.45 -25.91
N ALA A 284 -26.95 7.68 -25.60
CA ALA A 284 -27.64 6.95 -24.54
C ALA A 284 -27.74 5.45 -24.86
N TYR A 285 -28.11 5.09 -26.11
CA TYR A 285 -28.10 3.70 -26.57
C TYR A 285 -26.69 3.09 -26.51
N GLN A 286 -25.69 3.78 -27.05
CA GLN A 286 -24.30 3.29 -27.04
C GLN A 286 -23.80 3.06 -25.61
N SER A 287 -24.12 3.96 -24.68
CA SER A 287 -23.77 3.84 -23.27
C SER A 287 -24.47 2.64 -22.62
N ALA A 288 -25.79 2.49 -22.82
CA ALA A 288 -26.57 1.37 -22.29
C ALA A 288 -26.09 0.03 -22.87
N HIS A 289 -25.85 -0.04 -24.17
CA HIS A 289 -25.36 -1.24 -24.84
C HIS A 289 -23.97 -1.63 -24.32
N LYS A 290 -23.06 -0.66 -24.17
CA LYS A 290 -21.75 -0.89 -23.56
C LYS A 290 -21.85 -1.33 -22.10
N HIS A 291 -22.77 -0.75 -21.33
CA HIS A 291 -23.03 -1.13 -19.95
C HIS A 291 -23.51 -2.59 -19.86
N TRP A 292 -24.46 -3.00 -20.70
CA TRP A 292 -24.91 -4.39 -20.81
C TRP A 292 -23.78 -5.34 -21.24
N GLN A 293 -22.97 -4.98 -22.24
CA GLN A 293 -21.81 -5.79 -22.65
C GLN A 293 -20.81 -5.99 -21.52
N ASN A 294 -20.54 -4.95 -20.73
CA ASN A 294 -19.67 -5.05 -19.56
C ASN A 294 -20.25 -5.99 -18.50
N TYR A 295 -21.56 -5.96 -18.28
CA TYR A 295 -22.25 -6.88 -17.37
C TYR A 295 -22.13 -8.33 -17.83
N GLN A 296 -22.40 -8.62 -19.11
CA GLN A 296 -22.26 -9.98 -19.66
C GLN A 296 -20.81 -10.48 -19.51
N LYS A 297 -19.85 -9.65 -19.89
CA LYS A 297 -18.43 -9.98 -19.71
C LYS A 297 -18.06 -10.20 -18.25
N TRP A 298 -18.59 -9.40 -17.33
CA TRP A 298 -18.37 -9.59 -15.89
C TRP A 298 -18.94 -10.93 -15.42
N ARG A 299 -20.15 -11.31 -15.84
CA ARG A 299 -20.76 -12.60 -15.52
C ARG A 299 -19.94 -13.78 -16.05
N GLU A 300 -19.54 -13.74 -17.31
CA GLU A 300 -18.76 -14.81 -17.96
C GLU A 300 -17.41 -15.04 -17.28
N ASN A 301 -16.77 -13.97 -16.80
CA ASN A 301 -15.44 -14.03 -16.20
C ASN A 301 -15.48 -14.01 -14.67
N ARG A 302 -16.64 -14.21 -14.03
CA ARG A 302 -16.74 -14.16 -12.58
C ARG A 302 -16.04 -15.38 -11.98
N ASN A 303 -15.16 -15.14 -11.01
CA ASN A 303 -14.54 -16.22 -10.24
C ASN A 303 -15.64 -16.98 -9.45
N PRO A 304 -15.76 -18.32 -9.60
CA PRO A 304 -16.82 -19.11 -8.97
C PRO A 304 -16.87 -19.01 -7.44
N GLU A 305 -15.72 -19.11 -6.76
CA GLU A 305 -15.66 -19.03 -5.29
C GLU A 305 -16.12 -17.67 -4.77
N ARG A 306 -15.74 -16.60 -5.47
CA ARG A 306 -16.17 -15.25 -5.14
C ARG A 306 -17.66 -15.06 -5.40
N GLY A 307 -18.17 -15.62 -6.49
CA GLY A 307 -19.60 -15.63 -6.80
C GLY A 307 -20.43 -16.35 -5.74
N ALA A 308 -19.94 -17.48 -5.22
CA ALA A 308 -20.61 -18.20 -4.13
C ALA A 308 -20.72 -17.36 -2.85
N LEU A 309 -19.65 -16.63 -2.48
CA LEU A 309 -19.71 -15.70 -1.34
C LEU A 309 -20.72 -14.56 -1.57
N GLU A 310 -20.78 -14.03 -2.80
CA GLU A 310 -21.73 -12.99 -3.18
C GLU A 310 -23.18 -13.47 -3.15
N GLU A 311 -23.44 -14.71 -3.53
CA GLU A 311 -24.77 -15.33 -3.48
C GLU A 311 -25.25 -15.49 -2.03
N ILE A 312 -24.35 -15.87 -1.12
CA ILE A 312 -24.67 -16.07 0.30
C ILE A 312 -24.84 -14.74 1.04
N HIS A 313 -23.93 -13.79 0.82
CA HIS A 313 -23.82 -12.57 1.65
C HIS A 313 -24.29 -11.29 0.95
N GLY A 314 -24.59 -11.35 -0.35
CA GLY A 314 -25.00 -10.21 -1.16
C GLY A 314 -23.84 -9.31 -1.60
N TYR A 315 -22.58 -9.62 -1.26
CA TYR A 315 -21.39 -8.90 -1.70
C TYR A 315 -20.12 -9.74 -1.47
N ASP A 316 -18.98 -9.31 -2.05
CA ASP A 316 -17.70 -10.04 -1.94
C ASP A 316 -17.04 -9.85 -0.56
N THR A 317 -17.34 -10.75 0.39
CA THR A 317 -16.82 -10.70 1.77
C THR A 317 -15.31 -10.94 1.86
N LYS A 318 -14.70 -11.64 0.89
CA LYS A 318 -13.24 -11.82 0.84
C LYS A 318 -12.54 -10.50 0.43
N HIS A 319 -13.16 -9.67 -0.42
CA HIS A 319 -12.69 -8.29 -0.64
C HIS A 319 -12.84 -7.41 0.60
N ALA A 320 -13.93 -7.56 1.37
CA ALA A 320 -14.12 -6.83 2.61
C ALA A 320 -13.08 -7.19 3.69
N LEU A 321 -12.72 -8.48 3.83
CA LEU A 321 -11.63 -8.89 4.71
C LEU A 321 -10.32 -8.18 4.33
N HIS A 322 -9.93 -8.22 3.05
CA HIS A 322 -8.69 -7.58 2.59
C HIS A 322 -8.69 -6.07 2.83
N LEU A 323 -9.83 -5.44 2.57
CA LEU A 323 -10.05 -4.01 2.80
C LEU A 323 -9.80 -3.61 4.26
N LEU A 324 -10.45 -4.31 5.19
CA LEU A 324 -10.37 -3.98 6.61
C LEU A 324 -8.98 -4.29 7.17
N ARG A 325 -8.35 -5.40 6.72
CA ARG A 325 -6.96 -5.72 7.05
C ARG A 325 -6.01 -4.58 6.66
N LEU A 326 -6.14 -4.04 5.45
CA LEU A 326 -5.30 -2.95 4.97
C LEU A 326 -5.44 -1.69 5.83
N TYR A 327 -6.65 -1.29 6.20
CA TYR A 327 -6.82 -0.14 7.09
C TYR A 327 -6.18 -0.38 8.46
N GLN A 328 -6.43 -1.53 9.08
CA GLN A 328 -5.85 -1.84 10.39
C GLN A 328 -4.33 -1.85 10.35
N MET A 329 -3.74 -2.52 9.36
CA MET A 329 -2.28 -2.54 9.18
C MET A 329 -1.72 -1.13 8.97
N GLY A 330 -2.35 -0.31 8.12
CA GLY A 330 -1.92 1.07 7.89
C GLY A 330 -1.96 1.91 9.18
N ILE A 331 -3.01 1.77 9.98
CA ILE A 331 -3.16 2.45 11.28
C ILE A 331 -2.06 2.00 12.26
N GLU A 332 -1.82 0.69 12.37
CA GLU A 332 -0.80 0.12 13.25
C GLU A 332 0.61 0.60 12.86
N ILE A 333 0.94 0.59 11.57
CA ILE A 333 2.22 1.07 11.07
C ILE A 333 2.42 2.53 11.45
N LEU A 334 1.43 3.38 11.23
CA LEU A 334 1.52 4.81 11.53
C LEU A 334 1.62 5.09 13.03
N ARG A 335 0.93 4.32 13.88
CA ARG A 335 0.94 4.51 15.33
C ARG A 335 2.19 3.95 16.00
N GLU A 336 2.67 2.82 15.52
CA GLU A 336 3.61 1.98 16.27
C GLU A 336 4.90 1.67 15.51
N GLY A 337 4.98 2.00 14.22
CA GLY A 337 6.16 1.78 13.41
C GLY A 337 6.48 0.31 13.18
N VAL A 338 5.47 -0.57 13.19
CA VAL A 338 5.64 -2.02 12.99
C VAL A 338 4.61 -2.56 12.01
N VAL A 339 5.03 -3.46 11.12
CA VAL A 339 4.14 -4.24 10.27
C VAL A 339 3.84 -5.55 10.97
N ARG A 340 2.57 -5.85 11.22
CA ARG A 340 2.12 -7.12 11.80
C ARG A 340 1.51 -7.99 10.71
N VAL A 341 2.28 -8.97 10.25
CA VAL A 341 1.83 -9.93 9.23
C VAL A 341 0.85 -10.91 9.85
N ARG A 342 1.25 -11.72 10.84
CA ARG A 342 0.26 -12.49 11.63
C ARG A 342 -0.70 -11.54 12.32
N ARG A 343 -1.99 -11.64 11.95
CA ARG A 343 -2.98 -10.66 12.39
C ARG A 343 -3.47 -10.98 13.81
N PRO A 344 -3.32 -10.06 14.78
CA PRO A 344 -3.89 -10.27 16.11
C PRO A 344 -5.43 -10.30 16.07
N ASP A 345 -6.02 -9.66 15.07
CA ASP A 345 -7.46 -9.59 14.80
C ASP A 345 -7.94 -10.65 13.80
N ALA A 346 -7.14 -11.70 13.52
CA ALA A 346 -7.45 -12.72 12.53
C ALA A 346 -8.84 -13.38 12.73
N ALA A 347 -9.26 -13.60 13.98
CA ALA A 347 -10.60 -14.13 14.28
C ALA A 347 -11.72 -13.19 13.83
N TRP A 348 -11.53 -11.88 14.04
CA TRP A 348 -12.47 -10.86 13.57
C TRP A 348 -12.48 -10.80 12.04
N LEU A 349 -11.31 -10.82 11.40
CA LEU A 349 -11.21 -10.86 9.93
C LEU A 349 -11.93 -12.09 9.35
N ARG A 350 -11.75 -13.29 9.93
CA ARG A 350 -12.48 -14.49 9.51
C ARG A 350 -13.99 -14.32 9.66
N SER A 351 -14.46 -13.67 10.73
CA SER A 351 -15.89 -13.36 10.89
C SER A 351 -16.41 -12.39 9.84
N VAL A 352 -15.59 -11.43 9.36
CA VAL A 352 -15.94 -10.56 8.23
C VAL A 352 -16.11 -11.38 6.94
N LYS A 353 -15.18 -12.31 6.65
CA LYS A 353 -15.29 -13.22 5.50
C LYS A 353 -16.57 -14.07 5.58
N ALA A 354 -16.99 -14.45 6.78
CA ALA A 354 -18.23 -15.17 7.05
C ALA A 354 -19.50 -14.29 7.06
N GLY A 355 -19.42 -13.02 6.61
CA GLY A 355 -20.59 -12.16 6.45
C GLY A 355 -21.06 -11.45 7.72
N ARG A 356 -20.16 -11.16 8.66
CA ARG A 356 -20.48 -10.42 9.91
C ARG A 356 -21.20 -9.09 9.68
N TYR A 357 -20.92 -8.41 8.58
CA TYR A 357 -21.50 -7.10 8.26
C TYR A 357 -22.31 -7.20 6.97
N THR A 358 -23.38 -6.42 6.89
CA THR A 358 -24.01 -6.09 5.61
C THR A 358 -23.13 -5.09 4.84
N TYR A 359 -23.35 -4.95 3.53
CA TYR A 359 -22.61 -3.96 2.73
C TYR A 359 -22.75 -2.52 3.26
N PRO A 360 -23.94 -2.02 3.66
CA PRO A 360 -24.06 -0.69 4.27
C PRO A 360 -23.29 -0.55 5.58
N GLU A 361 -23.34 -1.54 6.47
CA GLU A 361 -22.58 -1.50 7.74
C GLU A 361 -21.07 -1.49 7.49
N LEU A 362 -20.58 -2.30 6.53
CA LEU A 362 -19.20 -2.29 6.10
C LEU A 362 -18.76 -0.90 5.61
N ARG A 363 -19.63 -0.21 4.85
CA ARG A 363 -19.35 1.14 4.35
C ARG A 363 -19.22 2.16 5.48
N GLU A 364 -20.02 2.05 6.55
CA GLU A 364 -19.87 2.93 7.71
C GLU A 364 -18.58 2.61 8.48
N LEU A 365 -18.26 1.33 8.69
CA LEU A 365 -17.00 0.92 9.33
C LEU A 365 -15.77 1.44 8.58
N VAL A 366 -15.79 1.37 7.25
CA VAL A 366 -14.72 1.90 6.38
C VAL A 366 -14.54 3.41 6.58
N LYS A 367 -15.64 4.18 6.71
CA LYS A 367 -15.54 5.63 6.99
C LYS A 367 -14.86 5.88 8.35
N SER A 368 -15.20 5.06 9.36
CA SER A 368 -14.56 5.15 10.68
C SER A 368 -13.06 4.87 10.59
N LEU A 369 -12.67 3.81 9.89
CA LEU A 369 -11.26 3.43 9.70
C LEU A 369 -10.48 4.45 8.85
N GLN A 370 -11.11 5.07 7.86
CA GLN A 370 -10.52 6.16 7.10
C GLN A 370 -10.17 7.34 8.02
N ALA A 371 -11.12 7.76 8.86
CA ALA A 371 -10.88 8.84 9.82
C ALA A 371 -9.81 8.48 10.86
N GLU A 372 -9.75 7.21 11.27
CA GLU A 372 -8.72 6.72 12.19
C GLU A 372 -7.33 6.69 11.54
N LEU A 373 -7.23 6.31 10.27
CA LEU A 373 -5.99 6.36 9.50
C LEU A 373 -5.50 7.79 9.33
N ASP A 374 -6.39 8.73 8.98
CA ASP A 374 -6.07 10.16 8.85
C ASP A 374 -5.57 10.73 10.19
N ALA A 375 -6.21 10.34 11.31
CA ALA A 375 -5.76 10.73 12.64
C ALA A 375 -4.38 10.14 12.97
N ALA A 376 -4.14 8.86 12.68
CA ALA A 376 -2.86 8.20 12.90
C ALA A 376 -1.73 8.85 12.07
N GLU A 377 -2.00 9.20 10.81
CA GLU A 377 -1.06 9.92 9.93
C GLU A 377 -0.68 11.27 10.54
N SER A 378 -1.64 12.00 11.10
CA SER A 378 -1.39 13.33 11.68
C SER A 378 -0.50 13.31 12.93
N THR A 379 -0.45 12.19 13.65
CA THR A 379 0.31 12.03 14.90
C THR A 379 1.54 11.12 14.78
N THR A 380 1.77 10.51 13.61
CA THR A 380 2.86 9.53 13.44
C THR A 380 4.25 10.15 13.64
N SER A 381 5.11 9.40 14.31
CA SER A 381 6.54 9.69 14.45
C SER A 381 7.38 9.15 13.27
N LEU A 382 6.78 8.42 12.34
CA LEU A 382 7.48 7.94 11.14
C LEU A 382 7.97 9.12 10.28
N PRO A 383 9.12 8.97 9.59
CA PRO A 383 9.62 10.00 8.69
C PRO A 383 8.67 10.20 7.51
N GLU A 384 8.71 11.36 6.85
CA GLU A 384 7.85 11.65 5.69
C GLU A 384 8.11 10.67 4.53
N ARG A 385 9.37 10.27 4.36
CA ARG A 385 9.83 9.29 3.36
C ARG A 385 10.84 8.33 3.98
N PRO A 386 11.02 7.13 3.40
CA PRO A 386 12.07 6.21 3.81
C PRO A 386 13.45 6.83 3.64
N ASP A 387 14.46 6.30 4.34
CA ASP A 387 15.86 6.69 4.12
C ASP A 387 16.38 6.06 2.81
N GLU A 388 16.03 6.69 1.69
CA GLU A 388 16.42 6.24 0.34
C GLU A 388 17.94 6.11 0.18
N ALA A 389 18.72 6.96 0.86
CA ALA A 389 20.17 6.94 0.76
C ALA A 389 20.76 5.70 1.47
N ALA A 390 20.32 5.42 2.70
CA ALA A 390 20.74 4.24 3.45
C ALA A 390 20.29 2.94 2.76
N ILE A 391 19.06 2.91 2.25
CA ILE A 391 18.53 1.74 1.52
C ILE A 391 19.29 1.51 0.22
N ASN A 392 19.62 2.58 -0.53
CA ASN A 392 20.41 2.46 -1.75
C ASN A 392 21.84 1.97 -1.46
N ALA A 393 22.47 2.45 -0.37
CA ALA A 393 23.78 1.95 0.06
C ALA A 393 23.72 0.45 0.36
N LEU A 394 22.74 -0.01 1.13
CA LEU A 394 22.50 -1.44 1.39
C LEU A 394 22.31 -2.24 0.09
N LEU A 395 21.53 -1.71 -0.86
CA LEU A 395 21.27 -2.37 -2.14
C LEU A 395 22.58 -2.54 -2.94
N VAL A 396 23.42 -1.52 -2.98
CA VAL A 396 24.73 -1.57 -3.64
C VAL A 396 25.63 -2.60 -2.96
N ASP A 397 25.69 -2.60 -1.63
CA ASP A 397 26.51 -3.53 -0.87
C ASP A 397 26.10 -4.99 -1.09
N LEU A 398 24.80 -5.29 -1.06
CA LEU A 398 24.29 -6.64 -1.32
C LEU A 398 24.61 -7.11 -2.74
N HIS A 399 24.46 -6.24 -3.75
CA HIS A 399 24.86 -6.57 -5.12
C HIS A 399 26.36 -6.80 -5.22
N TRP A 400 27.17 -5.95 -4.60
CA TRP A 400 28.62 -6.08 -4.64
C TRP A 400 29.10 -7.39 -4.00
N GLN A 401 28.57 -7.74 -2.83
CA GLN A 401 28.83 -9.02 -2.17
C GLN A 401 28.43 -10.21 -3.08
N ALA A 402 27.27 -10.13 -3.73
CA ALA A 402 26.80 -11.17 -4.64
C ALA A 402 27.72 -11.35 -5.87
N LEU A 403 28.24 -10.26 -6.45
CA LEU A 403 29.19 -10.31 -7.57
C LEU A 403 30.49 -11.05 -7.22
N GLN A 404 30.87 -11.08 -5.94
CA GLN A 404 32.07 -11.78 -5.46
C GLN A 404 31.83 -13.26 -5.15
N SER A 405 30.59 -13.76 -5.25
CA SER A 405 30.24 -15.13 -4.92
C SER A 405 29.88 -15.93 -6.16
N GLU A 406 30.57 -17.06 -6.39
CA GLU A 406 30.31 -18.00 -7.50
C GLU A 406 28.84 -18.47 -7.56
N ARG A 407 28.13 -18.44 -6.44
CA ARG A 407 26.70 -18.78 -6.35
C ARG A 407 25.83 -17.97 -7.33
N PHE A 408 26.19 -16.73 -7.63
CA PHE A 408 25.38 -15.87 -8.49
C PHE A 408 25.82 -15.87 -9.96
N TRP A 409 26.86 -16.64 -10.31
CA TRP A 409 27.35 -16.82 -11.68
C TRP A 409 26.74 -18.07 -12.31
#